data_AF-A0A9W3YHY6-F1
#
_entry.id   AF-A0A9W3YHY6-F1
#
_cell.length_a   1.000
_cell.length_b   1.000
_cell.length_c   1.000
_cell.angle_alpha   90.00
_cell.angle_beta   90.00
_cell.angle_gamma   90.00
#
_symmetry.space_group_name_H-M   'P 1'
#
loop_
_entity.id
_entity.type
_entity.pdbx_description
1 polymer ?
#
loop_
_entity_poly.entity_id
_entity_poly.type
_entity_poly.pdbx_seq_one_letter_code
_entity_poly.pdbx_strand_id
1 'polypeptide(L)' 'MLTNLRILLSAIAFILAFFSLFTRISILFSYVFILLSITFILSGVAEIQQKQKSKAIFCFIIGIITFFVGISDILP' A
#
# COMPACT_ATOMS: atom_id res chain seq x y z
N MET A 1 -15.62 -4.06 -8.87
CA MET A 1 -14.53 -5.04 -9.10
C MET A 1 -13.22 -4.61 -8.45
N LEU A 2 -12.85 -3.32 -8.52
CA LEU A 2 -11.66 -2.76 -7.82
C LEU A 2 -11.65 -3.00 -6.30
N THR A 3 -12.83 -2.98 -5.67
CA THR A 3 -12.99 -3.20 -4.22
C THR A 3 -12.52 -4.59 -3.79
N ASN A 4 -12.85 -5.65 -4.54
CA ASN A 4 -12.40 -7.01 -4.23
C ASN A 4 -10.88 -7.13 -4.36
N LEU A 5 -10.29 -6.47 -5.37
CA LEU A 5 -8.84 -6.44 -5.55
C LEU A 5 -8.14 -5.66 -4.43
N ARG A 6 -8.76 -4.57 -3.93
CA ARG A 6 -8.28 -3.80 -2.77
C ARG A 6 -8.32 -4.61 -1.48
N ILE A 7 -9.40 -5.37 -1.26
CA ILE A 7 -9.54 -6.26 -0.09
C ILE A 7 -8.49 -7.37 -0.16
N LEU A 8 -8.29 -7.98 -1.33
CA LEU A 8 -7.27 -9.00 -1.54
C LEU A 8 -5.86 -8.46 -1.28
N LEU A 9 -5.50 -7.31 -1.85
CA LEU A 9 -4.20 -6.68 -1.62
C LEU A 9 -3.98 -6.31 -0.15
N SER A 10 -5.01 -5.77 0.52
CA SER A 10 -4.95 -5.43 1.94
C SER A 10 -4.76 -6.68 2.82
N ALA A 11 -5.41 -7.80 2.47
CA ALA A 11 -5.24 -9.06 3.18
C ALA A 11 -3.83 -9.62 2.99
N ILE A 12 -3.28 -9.56 1.78
CA ILE A 12 -1.90 -9.99 1.48
C ILE A 12 -0.91 -9.11 2.27
N ALA A 13 -1.07 -7.78 2.25
CA ALA A 13 -0.22 -6.87 3.02
C ALA A 13 -0.28 -7.14 4.53
N PHE A 14 -1.46 -7.45 5.06
CA PHE A 14 -1.64 -7.77 6.48
C PHE A 14 -0.95 -9.08 6.87
N ILE A 15 -1.11 -10.14 6.08
CA ILE A 15 -0.43 -11.43 6.31
C ILE A 15 1.10 -11.24 6.27
N LEU A 16 1.58 -10.46 5.30
CA LEU A 16 3.00 -10.22 5.11
C LEU A 16 3.60 -9.38 6.25
N ALA A 17 2.86 -8.40 6.78
CA ALA A 17 3.24 -7.62 7.96
C ALA A 17 3.31 -8.49 9.22
N PHE A 18 2.33 -9.36 9.41
CA PHE A 18 2.30 -10.31 10.52
C PHE A 18 3.47 -11.30 10.45
N PHE A 19 3.76 -11.79 9.25
CA PHE A 19 4.90 -12.68 9.01
C PHE A 19 6.25 -11.98 9.24
N SER A 20 6.39 -10.72 8.84
CA SER A 20 7.58 -9.91 9.09
C SER A 20 7.85 -9.71 10.59
N LEU A 21 6.80 -9.45 11.38
CA LEU A 21 6.89 -9.35 12.84
C LEU A 21 7.42 -10.62 13.49
N PHE A 22 6.99 -11.80 13.00
CA PHE A 22 7.43 -13.09 13.52
C PHE A 22 8.84 -13.47 13.07
N THR A 23 9.23 -13.11 11.85
CA THR A 23 10.51 -13.51 11.25
C THR A 23 11.64 -12.53 11.52
N ARG A 24 11.38 -11.31 12.03
CA ARG A 24 12.36 -10.21 12.19
C ARG A 24 13.17 -9.90 10.92
N ILE A 25 12.64 -10.27 9.76
CA ILE A 25 13.28 -9.97 8.48
C ILE A 25 12.83 -8.56 8.08
N SER A 26 13.70 -7.57 8.31
CA SER A 26 13.40 -6.17 7.97
C SER A 26 13.07 -5.97 6.49
N ILE A 27 13.65 -6.78 5.60
CA ILE A 27 13.42 -6.71 4.15
C ILE A 27 11.96 -7.04 3.75
N LEU A 28 11.25 -7.81 4.58
CA LEU A 28 9.83 -8.12 4.36
C LEU A 28 8.94 -6.89 4.65
N PHE A 29 9.40 -6.00 5.52
CA PHE A 29 8.70 -4.76 5.86
C PHE A 29 8.63 -3.83 4.65
N SER A 30 9.71 -3.73 3.90
CA SER A 30 9.78 -2.95 2.67
C SER A 30 8.79 -3.45 1.61
N TYR A 31 8.63 -4.78 1.48
CA TYR A 31 7.60 -5.39 0.62
C TYR A 31 6.17 -5.09 1.06
N VAL A 32 5.90 -5.06 2.36
CA VAL A 32 4.58 -4.66 2.91
C VAL A 32 4.26 -3.22 2.52
N PHE A 33 5.24 -2.31 2.66
CA PHE A 33 5.08 -0.91 2.29
C PHE A 33 4.79 -0.72 0.80
N ILE A 34 5.45 -1.47 -0.08
CA ILE A 34 5.19 -1.44 -1.52
C ILE A 34 3.76 -1.92 -1.84
N LEU A 35 3.31 -3.03 -1.25
CA LEU A 35 1.94 -3.53 -1.43
C LEU A 35 0.89 -2.54 -0.91
N LEU A 36 1.16 -1.91 0.24
CA LEU A 36 0.29 -0.89 0.81
C LEU A 36 0.19 0.33 -0.11
N SER A 37 1.30 0.76 -0.70
CA SER A 37 1.33 1.86 -1.67
C SER A 37 0.44 1.57 -2.89
N ILE A 38 0.57 0.38 -3.49
CA ILE A 38 -0.25 -0.03 -4.64
C ILE A 38 -1.74 0.00 -4.27
N THR A 39 -2.07 -0.45 -3.05
CA THR A 39 -3.44 -0.43 -2.52
C THR A 39 -3.97 1.00 -2.40
N PHE A 40 -3.16 1.93 -1.89
CA PHE A 40 -3.50 3.35 -1.76
C PHE A 40 -3.70 4.03 -3.11
N ILE A 41 -2.84 3.75 -4.09
CA ILE A 41 -2.98 4.27 -5.47
C ILE A 41 -4.27 3.75 -6.11
N LEU A 42 -4.55 2.44 -5.98
CA LEU A 42 -5.81 1.87 -6.46
C LEU A 42 -7.03 2.49 -5.78
N SER A 43 -6.95 2.73 -4.47
CA SER A 43 -8.01 3.39 -3.71
C SER A 43 -8.22 4.83 -4.20
N GLY A 44 -7.13 5.58 -4.43
CA GLY A 44 -7.17 6.92 -5.00
C GLY A 44 -7.92 6.94 -6.33
N VAL A 45 -7.61 6.01 -7.25
CA VAL A 45 -8.30 5.89 -8.55
C VAL A 45 -9.81 5.59 -8.37
N ALA A 46 -10.18 4.71 -7.44
CA ALA A 46 -11.59 4.43 -7.13
C ALA A 46 -12.34 5.67 -6.60
N GLU A 47 -11.67 6.47 -5.77
CA GLU A 47 -12.26 7.69 -5.20
C GLU A 47 -12.41 8.83 -6.23
N ILE A 48 -11.51 8.91 -7.23
CA ILE A 48 -11.68 9.80 -8.39
C ILE A 48 -12.93 9.42 -9.18
N GLN A 49 -13.15 8.12 -9.40
CA GLN A 49 -14.35 7.62 -10.09
C GLN A 49 -15.64 7.96 -9.32
N GLN A 50 -15.61 8.01 -7.99
CA GLN A 50 -16.74 8.43 -7.15
C GLN A 50 -16.89 9.96 -7.00
N LYS A 51 -16.18 10.76 -7.80
CA LYS A 51 -16.15 12.24 -7.74
C LYS A 51 -15.63 12.82 -6.41
N GLN A 52 -15.08 12.01 -5.49
CA GLN A 52 -14.44 12.48 -4.25
C GLN A 52 -12.97 12.86 -4.49
N LYS A 53 -12.74 13.90 -5.29
CA LYS A 53 -11.40 14.33 -5.74
C LYS A 53 -10.42 14.62 -4.59
N SER A 54 -10.91 15.16 -3.46
CA SER A 54 -10.05 15.53 -2.33
C SER A 54 -9.43 14.30 -1.63
N LYS A 55 -10.25 13.29 -1.32
CA LYS A 55 -9.76 12.06 -0.70
C LYS A 55 -8.88 11.22 -1.62
N ALA A 56 -9.15 11.26 -2.93
CA ALA A 56 -8.30 10.62 -3.91
C ALA A 56 -6.88 11.18 -3.93
N ILE A 57 -6.74 12.50 -3.90
CA ILE A 57 -5.43 13.17 -3.86
C ILE A 57 -4.68 12.80 -2.57
N PHE A 58 -5.39 12.76 -1.45
CA PHE A 58 -4.82 12.35 -0.17
C PHE A 58 -4.33 10.89 -0.19
N CYS A 59 -5.13 9.97 -0.75
CA CYS A 59 -4.72 8.57 -0.97
C CYS A 59 -3.48 8.46 -1.87
N PHE A 60 -3.39 9.28 -2.91
CA PHE A 60 -2.24 9.29 -3.82
C PHE A 60 -0.96 9.78 -3.12
N ILE A 61 -1.05 10.87 -2.35
CA ILE A 61 0.09 11.41 -1.59
C ILE A 61 0.60 10.37 -0.59
N ILE A 62 -0.31 9.75 0.17
CA ILE A 62 0.05 8.69 1.12
C ILE A 62 0.68 7.49 0.38
N GLY A 63 0.10 7.09 -0.76
CA GLY A 63 0.62 6.00 -1.58
C GLY A 63 2.06 6.26 -2.03
N ILE A 64 2.38 7.46 -2.50
CA ILE A 64 3.72 7.84 -2.96
C ILE A 64 4.73 7.88 -1.80
N ILE A 65 4.35 8.46 -0.65
CA ILE A 65 5.22 8.49 0.54
C ILE A 65 5.53 7.06 1.02
N THR A 66 4.50 6.24 1.12
CA THR A 66 4.60 4.83 1.54
C THR A 66 5.47 4.03 0.56
N PHE A 67 5.38 4.31 -0.75
CA PHE A 67 6.23 3.73 -1.78
C PHE A 67 7.69 4.11 -1.59
N PHE A 68 7.95 5.40 -1.34
CA PHE A 68 9.30 5.92 -1.17
C PHE A 68 9.97 5.31 0.06
N VAL A 69 9.25 5.18 1.18
CA VAL A 69 9.73 4.49 2.38
C VAL A 69 10.03 3.02 2.08
N GLY A 70 9.14 2.33 1.36
CA GLY A 70 9.35 0.93 0.97
C GLY A 70 10.55 0.72 0.06
N ILE A 71 10.83 1.64 -0.87
CA ILE A 71 12.01 1.56 -1.74
C ILE A 71 13.29 1.96 -1.03
N SER A 72 13.26 3.00 -0.18
CA SER A 72 14.44 3.48 0.55
C SER A 72 15.02 2.45 1.52
N ASP A 73 14.21 1.50 1.94
CA ASP A 73 14.63 0.40 2.82
C ASP A 73 15.25 -0.77 2.03
N ILE A 74 15.01 -0.84 0.71
CA ILE A 74 15.57 -1.84 -0.23
C ILE A 74 16.82 -1.31 -0.92
N LEU A 75 16.85 -0.01 -1.22
CA LEU A 75 17.98 0.66 -1.87
C LEU A 75 19.02 1.04 -0.80
N PRO A 76 20.27 0.54 -0.88
CA PRO A 76 21.33 0.85 0.08
C PRO A 76 21.80 2.32 0.03
#